data_AF-A0AAU4E6H9-F1
#
_entry.id   AF-A0AAU4E6H9-F1
#
_cell.length_a   1.000
_cell.length_b   1.000
_cell.length_c   1.000
_cell.angle_alpha   90.00
_cell.angle_beta   90.00
_cell.angle_gamma   90.00
#
_symmetry.space_group_name_H-M   'P 1'
#
loop_
_entity.id
_entity.type
_entity.pdbx_description
1 polymer ?
#
loop_
_entity_poly.entity_id
_entity_poly.type
_entity_poly.pdbx_seq_one_letter_code
_entity_poly.pdbx_strand_id
1 'polypeptide(L)'
;MGRPATHTTAQFLDAATTLFAEGGARAVTMAATAKAAGAPNGSIYHRFPDRPALLATLWLRTLRDFQALFVETLGDAASVDAAVEAATSVVRWCRKNPDGARVLDAGKQAFGPADWSPEAVTALTAAEEELRAALKRATLSLPSLTGCTDEDVVLALVEIPRAVVHRYLSTGRTPPPKAADLVERTVRKLLRP
;
A
#
# COMPACT_ATOMS: atom_id res chain seq x y z
N MET A 1 -33.57 -4.54 18.44
CA MET A 1 -32.39 -3.66 18.34
C MET A 1 -31.16 -4.52 18.60
N GLY A 2 -30.48 -4.99 17.54
CA GLY A 2 -29.33 -5.88 17.67
C GLY A 2 -28.13 -5.14 18.25
N ARG A 3 -27.50 -5.72 19.29
CA ARG A 3 -26.28 -5.19 19.91
C ARG A 3 -25.22 -5.00 18.80
N PRO A 4 -24.57 -3.82 18.69
CA PRO A 4 -23.55 -3.63 17.66
C PRO A 4 -22.50 -4.73 17.78
N ALA A 5 -22.11 -5.31 16.64
CA ALA A 5 -21.07 -6.33 16.62
C ALA A 5 -19.83 -5.74 17.31
N THR A 6 -19.44 -6.33 18.44
CA THR A 6 -18.37 -5.78 19.29
C THR A 6 -16.99 -5.80 18.64
N HIS A 7 -16.83 -6.54 17.54
CA HIS A 7 -15.61 -6.64 16.76
C HIS A 7 -15.89 -6.33 15.30
N THR A 8 -15.19 -5.39 14.68
CA THR A 8 -15.38 -4.97 13.29
C THR A 8 -14.38 -5.66 12.36
N THR A 9 -14.67 -5.71 11.06
CA THR A 9 -13.70 -6.19 10.05
C THR A 9 -12.37 -5.42 10.13
N ALA A 10 -12.41 -4.11 10.41
CA ALA A 10 -11.22 -3.30 10.59
C ALA A 10 -10.34 -3.81 11.74
N GLN A 11 -10.91 -4.14 12.90
CA GLN A 11 -10.14 -4.66 14.04
C GLN A 11 -9.44 -5.99 13.73
N PHE A 12 -10.10 -6.90 12.99
CA PHE A 12 -9.44 -8.14 12.55
C PHE A 12 -8.30 -7.88 11.57
N LEU A 13 -8.49 -6.93 10.64
CA LEU A 13 -7.44 -6.59 9.66
C LEU A 13 -6.28 -5.83 10.31
N ASP A 14 -6.51 -5.01 11.33
CA ASP A 14 -5.46 -4.37 12.12
C ASP A 14 -4.63 -5.42 12.87
N ALA A 15 -5.29 -6.35 13.55
CA ALA A 15 -4.63 -7.48 14.20
C ALA A 15 -3.84 -8.35 13.19
N ALA A 16 -4.41 -8.63 12.02
CA ALA A 16 -3.73 -9.38 10.97
C ALA A 16 -2.52 -8.62 10.39
N THR A 17 -2.60 -7.29 10.30
CA THR A 17 -1.50 -6.43 9.83
C THR A 17 -0.31 -6.52 10.79
N THR A 18 -0.55 -6.44 12.11
CA THR A 18 0.51 -6.59 13.13
C THR A 18 1.09 -8.01 13.13
N LEU A 19 0.25 -9.05 13.09
CA LEU A 19 0.73 -10.44 13.01
C LEU A 19 1.60 -10.68 11.76
N PHE A 20 1.21 -10.10 10.62
CA PHE A 20 2.01 -10.18 9.39
C PHE A 20 3.35 -9.47 9.55
N ALA A 21 3.38 -8.28 10.15
CA ALA A 21 4.61 -7.53 10.37
C ALA A 21 5.59 -8.26 11.30
N GLU A 22 5.09 -9.04 12.27
CA GLU A 22 5.90 -9.80 13.22
C GLU A 22 6.40 -11.15 12.67
N GLY A 23 5.58 -11.87 11.90
CA GLY A 23 5.88 -13.26 11.52
C GLY A 23 5.49 -13.65 10.08
N GLY A 24 5.21 -12.66 9.24
CA GLY A 24 4.80 -12.85 7.85
C GLY A 24 3.47 -13.58 7.70
N ALA A 25 3.17 -14.03 6.48
CA ALA A 25 1.90 -14.66 6.14
C ALA A 25 1.58 -15.90 7.00
N ARG A 26 2.59 -16.62 7.48
CA ARG A 26 2.41 -17.82 8.32
C ARG A 26 1.86 -17.49 9.71
N ALA A 27 2.17 -16.32 10.26
CA ALA A 27 1.64 -15.86 11.54
C ALA A 27 0.15 -15.47 11.46
N VAL A 28 -0.31 -15.08 10.27
CA VAL A 28 -1.71 -14.73 10.01
C VAL A 28 -2.54 -16.01 9.85
N THR A 29 -3.05 -16.51 10.97
CA THR A 29 -4.01 -17.63 11.01
C THR A 29 -5.36 -17.14 11.52
N MET A 30 -6.44 -17.84 11.17
CA MET A 30 -7.79 -17.46 11.62
C MET A 30 -7.88 -17.33 13.15
N ALA A 31 -7.30 -18.30 13.87
CA ALA A 31 -7.29 -18.30 15.33
C ALA A 31 -6.38 -17.22 15.92
N ALA A 32 -5.17 -17.02 15.38
CA ALA A 32 -4.25 -15.99 15.87
C ALA A 32 -4.84 -14.59 15.65
N THR A 33 -5.43 -14.33 14.48
CA THR A 33 -6.09 -13.05 14.17
C THR A 33 -7.29 -12.80 15.07
N ALA A 34 -8.14 -13.81 15.32
CA ALA A 34 -9.27 -13.66 16.22
C ALA A 34 -8.82 -13.36 17.66
N LYS A 35 -7.83 -14.11 18.15
CA LYS A 35 -7.23 -13.89 19.47
C LYS A 35 -6.61 -12.50 19.59
N ALA A 36 -5.82 -12.08 18.61
CA ALA A 36 -5.19 -10.76 18.60
C ALA A 36 -6.20 -9.61 18.50
N ALA A 37 -7.34 -9.83 17.83
CA ALA A 37 -8.45 -8.88 17.77
C ALA A 37 -9.33 -8.87 19.05
N GLY A 38 -9.04 -9.72 20.04
CA GLY A 38 -9.85 -9.86 21.26
C GLY A 38 -11.22 -10.52 21.05
N ALA A 39 -11.44 -11.14 19.88
CA ALA A 39 -12.72 -11.69 19.48
C ALA A 39 -12.84 -13.21 19.71
N PRO A 40 -14.04 -13.75 19.98
CA PRO A 40 -14.26 -15.20 19.96
C PRO A 40 -13.91 -15.78 18.59
N ASN A 41 -13.29 -16.98 18.56
CA ASN A 41 -12.85 -17.62 17.31
C ASN A 41 -13.97 -17.72 16.26
N GLY A 42 -15.23 -17.97 16.65
CA GLY A 42 -16.35 -18.03 15.70
C GLY A 42 -16.64 -16.70 14.98
N SER A 43 -16.28 -15.56 15.59
CA SER A 43 -16.61 -14.23 15.04
C SER A 43 -15.83 -13.90 13.76
N ILE A 44 -14.63 -14.46 13.58
CA ILE A 44 -13.83 -14.20 12.38
C ILE A 44 -14.44 -14.85 11.13
N TYR A 45 -15.05 -16.03 11.29
CA TYR A 45 -15.65 -16.81 10.19
C TYR A 45 -16.89 -16.15 9.58
N HIS A 46 -17.56 -15.26 10.32
CA HIS A 46 -18.64 -14.43 9.77
C HIS A 46 -18.15 -13.33 8.83
N ARG A 47 -16.84 -13.02 8.83
CA ARG A 47 -16.22 -11.94 8.05
C ARG A 47 -15.31 -12.47 6.96
N PHE A 48 -14.59 -13.54 7.27
CA PHE A 48 -13.69 -14.21 6.36
C PHE A 48 -14.02 -15.71 6.38
N PRO A 49 -14.48 -16.28 5.25
CA PRO A 49 -14.82 -17.71 5.21
C PRO A 49 -13.60 -18.59 5.51
N ASP A 50 -12.41 -18.16 5.11
CA ASP A 50 -11.16 -18.88 5.27
C ASP A 50 -9.94 -17.94 5.36
N ARG A 51 -8.75 -18.55 5.49
CA ARG A 51 -7.47 -17.84 5.57
C ARG A 51 -7.09 -17.13 4.25
N PRO A 52 -7.23 -17.75 3.06
CA PRO A 52 -7.03 -17.05 1.78
C PRO A 52 -7.85 -15.76 1.67
N ALA A 53 -9.14 -15.79 2.02
CA ALA A 53 -10.00 -14.59 2.00
C ALA A 53 -9.52 -13.51 2.98
N LEU A 54 -9.06 -13.89 4.18
CA LEU A 54 -8.43 -12.97 5.13
C LEU A 54 -7.16 -12.31 4.55
N LEU A 55 -6.26 -13.09 3.96
CA LEU A 55 -5.01 -12.59 3.38
C LEU A 55 -5.26 -11.68 2.18
N ALA A 56 -6.18 -12.06 1.29
CA ALA A 56 -6.57 -11.24 0.15
C ALA A 56 -7.14 -9.89 0.62
N THR A 57 -8.03 -9.90 1.61
CA THR A 57 -8.65 -8.68 2.15
C THR A 57 -7.62 -7.79 2.86
N LEU A 58 -6.68 -8.37 3.61
CA LEU A 58 -5.57 -7.65 4.25
C LEU A 58 -4.70 -6.93 3.21
N TRP A 59 -4.27 -7.64 2.17
CA TRP A 59 -3.48 -7.06 1.08
C TRP A 59 -4.26 -5.92 0.38
N LEU A 60 -5.50 -6.20 -0.04
CA LEU A 60 -6.32 -5.24 -0.78
C LEU A 60 -6.64 -3.99 0.03
N ARG A 61 -6.95 -4.12 1.32
CA ARG A 61 -7.14 -2.96 2.21
C ARG A 61 -5.90 -2.09 2.21
N THR A 62 -4.75 -2.70 2.51
CA THR A 62 -3.48 -1.97 2.66
C THR A 62 -3.07 -1.29 1.35
N LEU A 63 -3.26 -1.98 0.22
CA LEU A 63 -2.97 -1.45 -1.12
C LEU A 63 -3.85 -0.24 -1.43
N ARG A 64 -5.16 -0.34 -1.20
CA ARG A 64 -6.12 0.73 -1.47
C ARG A 64 -5.89 1.95 -0.59
N ASP A 65 -5.64 1.74 0.70
CA ASP A 65 -5.36 2.84 1.64
C ASP A 65 -4.11 3.64 1.21
N PHE A 66 -3.08 2.96 0.72
CA PHE A 66 -1.89 3.61 0.18
C PHE A 66 -2.14 4.29 -1.16
N GLN A 67 -2.80 3.60 -2.11
CA GLN A 67 -3.08 4.13 -3.44
C GLN A 67 -3.98 5.35 -3.38
N ALA A 68 -5.02 5.34 -2.53
CA ALA A 68 -5.91 6.48 -2.35
C ALA A 68 -5.14 7.73 -1.94
N LEU A 69 -4.26 7.62 -0.93
CA LEU A 69 -3.38 8.73 -0.54
C LEU A 69 -2.50 9.20 -1.71
N PHE A 70 -1.86 8.27 -2.42
CA PHE A 70 -0.95 8.59 -3.51
C PHE A 70 -1.67 9.31 -4.66
N VAL A 71 -2.81 8.78 -5.09
CA VAL A 71 -3.63 9.33 -6.18
C VAL A 71 -4.20 10.69 -5.80
N GLU A 72 -4.72 10.84 -4.58
CA GLU A 72 -5.19 12.13 -4.05
C GLU A 72 -4.07 13.17 -4.04
N THR A 73 -2.86 12.77 -3.62
CA THR A 73 -1.69 13.66 -3.53
C THR A 73 -1.20 14.08 -4.92
N LEU A 74 -1.21 13.18 -5.89
CA LEU A 74 -0.80 13.48 -7.27
C LEU A 74 -1.81 14.39 -7.98
N GLY A 75 -3.09 14.24 -7.66
CA GLY A 75 -4.19 15.00 -8.25
C GLY A 75 -4.43 14.70 -9.73
N ASP A 76 -5.41 15.39 -10.32
CA ASP A 76 -5.79 15.18 -11.72
C ASP A 76 -4.92 15.95 -12.72
N ALA A 77 -4.41 17.12 -12.31
CA ALA A 77 -3.49 17.93 -13.09
C ALA A 77 -2.09 17.84 -12.45
N ALA A 78 -1.31 16.84 -12.88
CA ALA A 78 0.02 16.56 -12.33
C ALA A 78 0.98 17.73 -12.63
N SER A 79 1.21 18.58 -11.64
CA SER A 79 2.30 19.55 -11.63
C SER A 79 3.59 18.88 -11.13
N VAL A 80 4.74 19.50 -11.41
CA VAL A 80 6.03 19.01 -10.86
C VAL A 80 5.99 18.95 -9.33
N ASP A 81 5.39 19.93 -8.67
CA ASP A 81 5.29 19.94 -7.20
C ASP A 81 4.36 18.84 -6.68
N ALA A 82 3.23 18.59 -7.34
CA ALA A 82 2.33 17.48 -6.97
C ALA A 82 3.02 16.11 -7.18
N ALA A 83 3.80 15.96 -8.26
CA ALA A 83 4.58 14.75 -8.52
C ALA A 83 5.66 14.52 -7.45
N VAL A 84 6.40 15.57 -7.08
CA VAL A 84 7.40 15.52 -6.01
C VAL A 84 6.76 15.20 -4.66
N GLU A 85 5.60 15.80 -4.36
CA GLU A 85 4.85 15.58 -3.13
C GLU A 85 4.29 14.16 -3.05
N ALA A 86 3.72 13.63 -4.14
CA ALA A 86 3.24 12.25 -4.24
C ALA A 86 4.37 11.24 -4.01
N ALA A 87 5.51 11.42 -4.68
CA ALA A 87 6.70 10.58 -4.47
C ALA A 87 7.20 10.63 -3.01
N THR A 88 7.21 11.83 -2.41
CA THR A 88 7.66 12.03 -1.03
C THR A 88 6.66 11.47 -0.01
N SER A 89 5.36 11.46 -0.33
CA SER A 89 4.29 10.93 0.51
C SER A 89 4.47 9.44 0.80
N VAL A 90 5.09 8.69 -0.11
CA VAL A 90 5.40 7.26 0.06
C VAL A 90 6.22 7.02 1.33
N VAL A 91 7.28 7.81 1.54
CA VAL A 91 8.12 7.69 2.74
C VAL A 91 7.33 8.08 3.99
N ARG A 92 6.54 9.16 3.92
CA ARG A 92 5.69 9.60 5.05
C ARG A 92 4.64 8.56 5.43
N TRP A 93 4.01 7.93 4.45
CA TRP A 93 3.05 6.86 4.66
C TRP A 93 3.70 5.63 5.31
N CYS A 94 4.87 5.20 4.82
CA CYS A 94 5.59 4.07 5.43
C CYS A 94 5.98 4.34 6.89
N ARG A 95 6.31 5.59 7.22
CA ARG A 95 6.61 6.00 8.59
C ARG A 95 5.38 6.01 9.50
N LYS A 96 4.24 6.45 8.98
CA LYS A 96 2.97 6.49 9.71
C LYS A 96 2.36 5.09 9.87
N ASN A 97 2.61 4.20 8.92
CA ASN A 97 2.03 2.85 8.84
C ASN A 97 3.12 1.78 8.68
N PRO A 98 4.02 1.58 9.67
CA PRO A 98 5.18 0.69 9.51
C PRO A 98 4.77 -0.77 9.22
N ASP A 99 3.71 -1.28 9.84
CA ASP A 99 3.24 -2.64 9.60
C ASP A 99 2.57 -2.79 8.23
N GLY A 100 1.75 -1.80 7.82
CA GLY A 100 1.19 -1.74 6.47
C GLY A 100 2.28 -1.61 5.39
N ALA A 101 3.37 -0.89 5.68
CA ALA A 101 4.51 -0.81 4.78
C ALA A 101 5.19 -2.15 4.57
N ARG A 102 5.31 -2.97 5.63
CA ARG A 102 5.83 -4.34 5.52
C ARG A 102 4.89 -5.24 4.72
N VAL A 103 3.58 -5.08 4.87
CA VAL A 103 2.58 -5.76 4.04
C VAL A 103 2.83 -5.46 2.57
N LEU A 104 2.92 -4.18 2.18
CA LEU A 104 3.12 -3.80 0.77
C LEU A 104 4.51 -4.19 0.23
N ASP A 105 5.57 -4.05 1.03
CA ASP A 105 6.95 -4.39 0.65
C ASP A 105 7.13 -5.88 0.37
N ALA A 106 6.43 -6.74 1.13
CA ALA A 106 6.42 -8.19 0.89
C ALA A 106 5.80 -8.57 -0.47
N GLY A 107 4.97 -7.69 -1.04
CA GLY A 107 4.34 -7.88 -2.33
C GLY A 107 3.18 -8.89 -2.31
N LYS A 108 2.29 -8.80 -3.31
CA LYS A 108 1.08 -9.64 -3.39
C LYS A 108 1.36 -11.14 -3.34
N GLN A 109 2.51 -11.58 -3.84
CA GLN A 109 2.88 -13.00 -3.85
C GLN A 109 2.98 -13.61 -2.45
N ALA A 110 3.35 -12.82 -1.43
CA ALA A 110 3.38 -13.28 -0.04
C ALA A 110 1.98 -13.65 0.51
N PHE A 111 0.91 -13.24 -0.18
CA PHE A 111 -0.49 -13.41 0.22
C PHE A 111 -1.22 -14.50 -0.58
N GLY A 112 -0.49 -15.29 -1.39
CA GLY A 112 -1.04 -16.44 -2.11
C GLY A 112 -2.14 -16.10 -3.13
N PRO A 113 -1.86 -15.24 -4.13
CA PRO A 113 -2.87 -14.79 -5.09
C PRO A 113 -3.48 -15.91 -5.94
N ALA A 114 -2.83 -17.07 -6.02
CA ALA A 114 -3.37 -18.26 -6.68
C ALA A 114 -4.64 -18.81 -6.02
N ASP A 115 -4.82 -18.55 -4.72
CA ASP A 115 -5.96 -19.04 -3.93
C ASP A 115 -7.06 -17.96 -3.76
N TRP A 116 -6.94 -16.81 -4.43
CA TRP A 116 -7.88 -15.71 -4.26
C TRP A 116 -9.18 -15.96 -5.03
N SER A 117 -10.29 -15.50 -4.45
CA SER A 117 -11.59 -15.58 -5.10
C SER A 117 -11.66 -14.65 -6.34
N PRO A 118 -12.58 -14.92 -7.29
CA PRO A 118 -12.79 -14.04 -8.44
C PRO A 118 -13.10 -12.58 -8.04
N GLU A 119 -13.80 -12.37 -6.92
CA GLU A 119 -14.12 -11.05 -6.38
C GLU A 119 -12.86 -10.33 -5.91
N ALA A 120 -11.94 -11.02 -5.22
CA ALA A 120 -10.67 -10.46 -4.79
C ALA A 120 -9.75 -10.12 -5.99
N VAL A 121 -9.74 -10.97 -7.02
CA VAL A 121 -9.01 -10.68 -8.27
C VAL A 121 -9.59 -9.46 -8.97
N THR A 122 -10.92 -9.37 -9.12
CA THR A 122 -11.59 -8.19 -9.69
C THR A 122 -11.29 -6.93 -8.89
N ALA A 123 -11.31 -7.03 -7.57
CA ALA A 123 -10.98 -5.94 -6.66
C ALA A 123 -9.52 -5.45 -6.79
N LEU A 124 -8.57 -6.37 -7.02
CA LEU A 124 -7.18 -6.04 -7.30
C LEU A 124 -7.05 -5.33 -8.65
N THR A 125 -7.66 -5.89 -9.70
CA THR A 125 -7.60 -5.31 -11.05
C THR A 125 -8.13 -3.88 -11.06
N ALA A 126 -9.25 -3.61 -10.38
CA ALA A 126 -9.80 -2.26 -10.25
C ALA A 126 -8.83 -1.29 -9.56
N ALA A 127 -8.17 -1.73 -8.49
CA ALA A 127 -7.18 -0.93 -7.76
C ALA A 127 -5.89 -0.69 -8.59
N GLU A 128 -5.47 -1.68 -9.38
CA GLU A 128 -4.35 -1.54 -10.32
C GLU A 128 -4.71 -0.57 -11.47
N GLU A 129 -5.95 -0.58 -11.99
CA GLU A 129 -6.44 0.38 -13.00
C GLU A 129 -6.49 1.82 -12.49
N GLU A 130 -6.93 2.03 -11.25
CA GLU A 130 -7.00 3.37 -10.67
C GLU A 130 -5.60 4.02 -10.59
N LEU A 131 -4.61 3.29 -10.07
CA LEU A 131 -3.22 3.76 -10.02
C LEU A 131 -2.64 3.95 -11.43
N ARG A 132 -2.90 3.02 -12.35
CA ARG A 132 -2.45 3.12 -13.75
C ARG A 132 -3.00 4.37 -14.43
N ALA A 133 -4.28 4.68 -14.22
CA ALA A 133 -4.92 5.87 -14.77
C ALA A 133 -4.29 7.15 -14.21
N ALA A 134 -3.95 7.19 -12.92
CA ALA A 134 -3.28 8.34 -12.31
C ALA A 134 -1.86 8.54 -12.89
N LEU A 135 -1.08 7.45 -12.99
CA LEU A 135 0.25 7.50 -13.60
C LEU A 135 0.20 7.93 -15.07
N LYS A 136 -0.79 7.43 -15.84
CA LYS A 136 -1.01 7.84 -17.23
C LYS A 136 -1.31 9.34 -17.35
N ARG A 137 -2.07 9.93 -16.42
CA ARG A 137 -2.30 11.39 -16.43
C ARG A 137 -0.99 12.16 -16.19
N ALA A 138 -0.14 11.65 -15.30
CA ALA A 138 1.16 12.25 -15.05
C ALA A 138 2.09 12.16 -16.28
N THR A 139 2.14 11.02 -16.98
CA THR A 139 2.94 10.88 -18.20
C THR A 139 2.40 11.71 -19.36
N LEU A 140 1.10 11.99 -19.42
CA LEU A 140 0.55 12.92 -20.41
C LEU A 140 0.86 14.40 -20.12
N SER A 141 1.17 14.75 -18.87
CA SER A 141 1.30 16.15 -18.44
C SER A 141 2.76 16.57 -18.25
N LEU A 142 3.52 15.82 -17.45
CA LEU A 142 4.86 16.20 -16.99
C LEU A 142 5.90 16.37 -18.11
N PRO A 143 5.97 15.50 -19.15
CA PRO A 143 6.92 15.67 -20.25
C PRO A 143 6.84 17.05 -20.92
N SER A 144 5.64 17.60 -21.08
CA SER A 144 5.45 18.93 -21.67
C SER A 144 5.95 20.08 -20.79
N LEU A 145 6.05 19.85 -19.47
CA LEU A 145 6.46 20.84 -18.47
C LEU A 145 7.97 20.79 -18.17
N THR A 146 8.61 19.64 -18.42
CA THR A 146 9.97 19.35 -17.96
C THR A 146 10.89 18.80 -19.06
N GLY A 147 10.36 18.48 -20.24
CA GLY A 147 11.15 17.80 -21.28
C GLY A 147 11.57 16.37 -20.94
N CYS A 148 11.11 15.80 -19.81
CA CYS A 148 11.43 14.42 -19.42
C CYS A 148 10.63 13.40 -20.25
N THR A 149 11.05 12.14 -20.23
CA THR A 149 10.31 11.04 -20.88
C THR A 149 9.25 10.43 -19.97
N ASP A 150 8.36 9.62 -20.54
CA ASP A 150 7.41 8.81 -19.76
C ASP A 150 8.13 7.86 -18.79
N GLU A 151 9.28 7.32 -19.20
CA GLU A 151 10.13 6.46 -18.36
C GLU A 151 10.66 7.24 -17.15
N ASP A 152 11.11 8.49 -17.34
CA ASP A 152 11.57 9.35 -16.25
C ASP A 152 10.45 9.65 -15.24
N VAL A 153 9.21 9.83 -15.71
CA VAL A 153 8.04 10.04 -14.84
C VAL A 153 7.77 8.80 -13.98
N VAL A 154 7.80 7.61 -14.58
CA VAL A 154 7.60 6.35 -13.84
C VAL A 154 8.74 6.12 -12.84
N LEU A 155 9.99 6.36 -13.26
CA LEU A 155 11.17 6.29 -12.41
C LEU A 155 11.04 7.24 -11.20
N ALA A 156 10.62 8.49 -11.43
CA ALA A 156 10.37 9.51 -10.42
C ALA A 156 9.30 9.11 -9.41
N LEU A 157 8.14 8.65 -9.91
CA LEU A 157 6.95 8.47 -9.08
C LEU A 157 6.88 7.10 -8.40
N VAL A 158 7.47 6.06 -9.00
CA VAL A 158 7.29 4.68 -8.55
C VAL A 158 8.62 4.08 -8.09
N GLU A 159 9.63 4.09 -8.96
CA GLU A 159 10.83 3.30 -8.73
C GLU A 159 11.75 3.91 -7.67
N ILE A 160 12.00 5.22 -7.73
CA ILE A 160 12.84 5.93 -6.77
C ILE A 160 12.26 5.83 -5.34
N PRO A 161 10.99 6.20 -5.07
CA PRO A 161 10.43 6.12 -3.72
C PRO A 161 10.42 4.69 -3.20
N ARG A 162 10.05 3.72 -4.04
CA ARG A 162 10.04 2.29 -3.68
C ARG A 162 11.43 1.80 -3.31
N ALA A 163 12.46 2.10 -4.11
CA ALA A 163 13.84 1.69 -3.82
C ALA A 163 14.35 2.29 -2.51
N VAL A 164 14.04 3.57 -2.24
CA VAL A 164 14.43 4.24 -1.01
C VAL A 164 13.78 3.59 0.22
N VAL A 165 12.47 3.30 0.20
CA VAL A 165 11.80 2.67 1.35
C VAL A 165 12.20 1.21 1.51
N HIS A 166 12.30 0.46 0.41
CA HIS A 166 12.65 -0.97 0.41
C HIS A 166 13.99 -1.23 1.12
N ARG A 167 14.99 -0.35 0.95
CA ARG A 167 16.29 -0.42 1.64
C ARG A 167 16.16 -0.52 3.17
N TYR A 168 15.12 0.06 3.75
CA TYR A 168 14.89 -0.01 5.19
C TYR A 168 13.95 -1.17 5.54
N LEU A 169 12.85 -1.31 4.80
CA LEU A 169 11.81 -2.32 5.07
C LEU A 169 12.34 -3.75 4.96
N SER A 170 13.18 -4.04 3.96
CA SER A 170 13.87 -5.34 3.80
C SER A 170 14.75 -5.73 5.00
N THR A 171 15.14 -4.75 5.83
CA THR A 171 15.92 -4.97 7.06
C THR A 171 15.07 -4.83 8.34
N GLY A 172 13.74 -4.81 8.19
CA GLY A 172 12.78 -4.63 9.29
C GLY A 172 12.73 -3.22 9.87
N ARG A 173 13.44 -2.24 9.28
CA ARG A 173 13.54 -0.86 9.78
C ARG A 173 12.52 0.05 9.14
N THR A 174 11.99 0.99 9.92
CA THR A 174 11.20 2.11 9.39
C THR A 174 12.12 3.13 8.73
N PRO A 175 11.78 3.66 7.54
CA PRO A 175 12.55 4.74 6.91
C PRO A 175 12.68 5.97 7.83
N PRO A 176 13.88 6.57 7.98
CA PRO A 176 14.05 7.80 8.76
C PRO A 176 13.43 9.00 8.03
N PRO A 177 13.11 10.11 8.72
CA PRO A 177 12.55 11.32 8.10
C PRO A 177 13.35 11.82 6.89
N LYS A 178 14.69 11.84 6.99
CA LYS A 178 15.61 12.25 5.92
C LYS A 178 15.53 11.43 4.62
N ALA A 179 14.87 10.27 4.64
CA ALA A 179 14.62 9.50 3.43
C ALA A 179 13.62 10.22 2.50
N ALA A 180 12.69 11.01 3.07
CA ALA A 180 11.77 11.86 2.31
C ALA A 180 12.56 12.94 1.55
N ASP A 181 13.49 13.63 2.21
CA ASP A 181 14.34 14.65 1.56
C ASP A 181 15.21 14.06 0.44
N LEU A 182 15.63 12.80 0.57
CA LEU A 182 16.37 12.12 -0.50
C LEU A 182 15.49 11.88 -1.73
N VAL A 183 14.27 11.37 -1.53
CA VAL A 183 13.29 11.20 -2.62
C VAL A 183 12.99 12.55 -3.26
N GLU A 184 12.62 13.55 -2.45
CA GLU A 184 12.27 14.89 -2.92
C GLU A 184 13.37 15.50 -3.80
N ARG A 185 14.62 15.53 -3.31
CA ARG A 185 15.75 16.10 -4.07
C ARG A 185 16.07 15.32 -5.34
N THR A 186 15.83 14.02 -5.37
CA THR A 186 16.14 13.16 -6.53
C THR A 186 15.06 13.34 -7.59
N VAL A 187 13.79 13.23 -7.20
CA VAL A 187 12.64 13.41 -8.09
C VAL A 187 12.61 14.82 -8.65
N ARG A 188 12.84 15.84 -7.82
CA ARG A 188 12.89 17.25 -8.27
C ARG A 188 14.07 17.54 -9.20
N LYS A 189 15.13 16.72 -9.22
CA LYS A 189 16.23 16.85 -10.20
C LYS A 189 15.89 16.19 -11.52
N LEU A 190 15.17 15.06 -11.48
CA LEU A 190 14.74 14.32 -12.66
C LEU A 190 13.63 15.04 -13.42
N LEU A 191 12.71 15.69 -12.70
CA LEU A 191 11.59 16.44 -13.26
C LEU A 191 11.92 17.93 -13.49
N ARG A 192 13.18 18.27 -13.82
CA ARG A 192 13.55 19.64 -14.20
C ARG A 192 13.44 19.82 -15.72
N PRO A 193 12.98 20.99 -16.19
CA PRO A 193 13.22 21.42 -17.56
C PRO A 193 14.71 21.60 -17.88
#